data_AF-A0A813JC46-F1
#
_entry.id   AF-A0A813JC46-F1
#
_cell.length_a   1.000
_cell.length_b   1.000
_cell.length_c   1.000
_cell.angle_alpha   90.00
_cell.angle_beta   90.00
_cell.angle_gamma   90.00
#
_symmetry.space_group_name_H-M   'P 1'
#
loop_
_entity.id
_entity.type
_entity.pdbx_description
1 polymer ?
#
loop_
_entity_poly.entity_id
_entity_poly.type
_entity_poly.pdbx_seq_one_letter_code
_entity_poly.pdbx_strand_id
1 'polypeptide(L)'
;GSSHQLMQRASTSLLGLNSTPSAAALPASGDTPITRARSRYVLRQQAQASADAVLQNSMPLLVISAIAAILMFCVGVYGIYAYVEVVWASLHYGDLPCDEPLSSYWLLTLAVASVATALKAFNVLRLCLDPQTADGVISSFINFLSTLVQVTCLQWLFASKTCSETNPVLFYAVTRLVYWQLFYLFVMAFLLGIIALALRRLVMAGVLGGSEGAGCAEKVKDMKHVPLTDNELMDPDDNKPRECVICMSDLSTKVGKEVVKTNC
;
A
#
# COMPACT_ATOMS: atom_id res chain seq x y z
N GLY A 1 -7.18 -11.16 -7.32
CA GLY A 1 -7.94 -12.03 -6.41
C GLY A 1 -7.41 -12.13 -4.97
N SER A 2 -6.45 -11.32 -4.51
CA SER A 2 -5.88 -11.44 -3.15
C SER A 2 -6.56 -10.56 -2.08
N SER A 3 -7.18 -9.45 -2.46
CA SER A 3 -7.84 -8.52 -1.51
C SER A 3 -9.10 -9.12 -0.87
N HIS A 4 -9.89 -9.91 -1.63
CA HIS A 4 -11.07 -10.60 -1.10
C HIS A 4 -10.72 -11.74 -0.12
N GLN A 5 -9.58 -12.42 -0.30
CA GLN A 5 -9.12 -13.46 0.63
C GLN A 5 -8.55 -12.88 1.92
N LEU A 6 -7.93 -11.69 1.85
CA LEU A 6 -7.47 -10.96 3.04
C LEU A 6 -8.63 -10.50 3.92
N MET A 7 -9.72 -10.00 3.33
CA MET A 7 -10.93 -9.66 4.11
C MET A 7 -11.62 -10.90 4.69
N GLN A 8 -11.70 -12.01 3.97
CA GLN A 8 -12.31 -13.26 4.50
C GLN A 8 -11.51 -13.88 5.65
N ARG A 9 -10.16 -13.75 5.64
CA ARG A 9 -9.30 -14.20 6.75
C ARG A 9 -9.43 -13.32 8.00
N ALA A 10 -9.56 -12.00 7.83
CA ALA A 10 -9.80 -11.10 8.96
C ALA A 10 -11.14 -11.39 9.66
N SER A 11 -12.19 -11.75 8.90
CA SER A 11 -13.50 -12.11 9.47
C SER A 11 -13.52 -13.50 10.14
N THR A 12 -12.69 -14.44 9.70
CA THR A 12 -12.66 -15.80 10.29
C THR A 12 -11.85 -15.88 11.59
N SER A 13 -10.86 -15.00 11.77
CA SER A 13 -10.14 -14.89 13.06
C SER A 13 -10.98 -14.29 14.19
N LEU A 14 -12.02 -13.51 13.89
CA LEU A 14 -12.95 -12.96 14.90
C LEU A 14 -14.13 -13.89 15.23
N LEU A 15 -14.41 -14.88 14.38
CA LEU A 15 -15.53 -15.83 14.54
C LEU A 15 -15.09 -17.24 14.96
N GLY A 16 -13.84 -17.41 15.42
CA GLY A 16 -13.31 -18.64 16.02
C GLY A 16 -13.90 -18.98 17.40
N LEU A 17 -15.22 -18.86 17.56
CA LEU A 17 -16.03 -19.50 18.60
C LEU A 17 -16.82 -20.64 17.94
N ASN A 18 -16.14 -21.52 17.20
CA ASN A 18 -16.77 -22.74 16.70
C ASN A 18 -16.56 -23.85 17.72
N SER A 19 -17.64 -24.09 18.46
CA SER A 19 -17.92 -25.18 19.36
C SER A 19 -17.40 -26.54 18.87
N THR A 20 -16.48 -27.12 19.62
CA THR A 20 -16.18 -28.56 19.56
C THR A 20 -17.38 -29.35 20.10
N PRO A 21 -17.88 -30.38 19.38
CA PRO A 21 -18.92 -31.25 19.89
C PRO A 21 -18.38 -32.25 20.92
N SER A 22 -19.12 -32.35 22.02
CA SER A 22 -19.31 -33.49 22.93
C SER A 22 -18.07 -34.26 23.41
N ALA A 23 -17.65 -33.92 24.64
CA ALA A 23 -16.65 -34.64 25.41
C ALA A 23 -17.20 -35.98 25.93
N ALA A 24 -16.46 -37.05 25.66
CA ALA A 24 -16.40 -38.19 26.57
C ALA A 24 -15.84 -37.70 27.92
N ALA A 25 -16.55 -38.03 29.00
CA ALA A 25 -16.24 -37.58 30.37
C ALA A 25 -14.87 -38.10 30.83
N LEU A 26 -13.88 -37.21 30.86
CA LEU A 26 -12.62 -37.41 31.58
C LEU A 26 -12.79 -36.97 33.05
N PRO A 27 -12.06 -37.60 33.98
CA PRO A 27 -12.22 -37.36 35.42
C PRO A 27 -11.90 -35.91 35.78
N ALA A 28 -12.73 -35.36 36.67
CA ALA A 28 -12.64 -33.99 37.17
C ALA A 28 -11.31 -33.74 37.89
N SER A 29 -10.30 -33.27 37.15
CA SER A 29 -9.14 -32.61 37.71
C SER A 29 -9.61 -31.33 38.40
N GLY A 30 -9.27 -31.18 39.68
CA GLY A 30 -9.64 -30.06 40.55
C GLY A 30 -8.93 -28.75 40.18
N ASP A 31 -9.10 -28.29 38.94
CA ASP A 31 -8.64 -26.99 38.50
C ASP A 31 -9.46 -25.90 39.20
N THR A 32 -8.82 -25.14 40.07
CA THR A 32 -9.46 -24.08 40.84
C THR A 32 -10.07 -23.00 39.90
N PRO A 33 -11.30 -22.51 40.14
CA PRO A 33 -12.00 -21.57 39.26
C PRO A 33 -11.30 -20.20 39.11
N ILE A 34 -10.32 -19.89 39.97
CA ILE A 34 -9.63 -18.60 40.04
C ILE A 34 -8.63 -18.41 38.88
N THR A 35 -7.95 -19.47 38.44
CA THR A 35 -6.96 -19.38 37.34
C THR A 35 -7.59 -19.10 35.99
N ARG A 36 -8.81 -19.60 35.72
CA ARG A 36 -9.54 -19.31 34.47
C ARG A 36 -10.00 -17.85 34.34
N ALA A 37 -10.27 -17.17 35.45
CA ALA A 37 -10.66 -15.76 35.42
C ALA A 37 -9.46 -14.85 35.07
N ARG A 38 -8.28 -15.16 35.62
CA ARG A 38 -7.05 -14.40 35.38
C ARG A 38 -6.57 -14.50 33.93
N SER A 39 -6.65 -15.68 33.30
CA SER A 39 -6.22 -15.87 31.91
C SER A 39 -7.07 -15.07 30.90
N ARG A 40 -8.38 -14.99 31.11
CA ARG A 40 -9.28 -14.19 30.25
C ARG A 40 -9.00 -12.69 30.35
N TYR A 41 -8.63 -12.21 31.54
CA TYR A 41 -8.27 -10.80 31.74
C TYR A 41 -6.99 -10.45 30.97
N VAL A 42 -5.94 -11.26 31.10
CA VAL A 42 -4.67 -11.05 30.38
C VAL A 42 -4.86 -11.10 28.87
N LEU A 43 -5.65 -12.06 28.36
CA LEU A 43 -5.94 -12.16 26.93
C LEU A 43 -6.66 -10.92 26.39
N ARG A 44 -7.63 -10.39 27.13
CA ARG A 44 -8.34 -9.15 26.76
C ARG A 44 -7.41 -7.95 26.76
N GLN A 45 -6.55 -7.84 27.77
CA GLN A 45 -5.59 -6.75 27.87
C GLN A 45 -4.58 -6.79 26.71
N GLN A 46 -4.12 -7.98 26.34
CA GLN A 46 -3.22 -8.17 25.20
C GLN A 46 -3.92 -7.87 23.86
N ALA A 47 -5.20 -8.24 23.72
CA ALA A 47 -5.99 -7.91 22.53
C ALA A 47 -6.28 -6.41 22.41
N GLN A 48 -6.49 -5.71 23.52
CA GLN A 48 -6.64 -4.25 23.53
C GLN A 48 -5.32 -3.54 23.18
N ALA A 49 -4.21 -3.97 23.78
CA ALA A 49 -2.89 -3.39 23.50
C ALA A 49 -2.47 -3.57 22.03
N SER A 50 -2.80 -4.71 21.40
CA SER A 50 -2.54 -4.92 19.98
C SER A 50 -3.44 -4.07 19.09
N ALA A 51 -4.72 -3.90 19.45
CA ALA A 51 -5.63 -3.01 18.73
C ALA A 51 -5.18 -1.54 18.80
N ASP A 52 -4.78 -1.07 19.99
CA ASP A 52 -4.29 0.29 20.19
C ASP A 52 -3.01 0.57 19.39
N ALA A 53 -2.08 -0.40 19.35
CA ALA A 53 -0.86 -0.28 18.54
C ALA A 53 -1.15 -0.17 17.04
N VAL A 54 -2.13 -0.93 16.53
CA VAL A 54 -2.56 -0.84 15.12
C VAL A 54 -3.21 0.51 14.83
N LEU A 55 -4.07 1.00 15.72
CA LEU A 55 -4.72 2.29 15.56
C LEU A 55 -3.67 3.42 15.56
N GLN A 56 -2.74 3.41 16.51
CA GLN A 56 -1.70 4.42 16.64
C GLN A 56 -0.77 4.46 15.41
N ASN A 57 -0.49 3.31 14.80
CA ASN A 57 0.33 3.22 13.59
C ASN A 57 -0.44 3.58 12.30
N SER A 58 -1.75 3.42 12.27
CA SER A 58 -2.57 3.65 11.05
C SER A 58 -3.09 5.09 10.94
N MET A 59 -3.35 5.77 12.06
CA MET A 59 -3.83 7.17 12.07
C MET A 59 -2.98 8.16 11.26
N PRO A 60 -1.64 8.20 11.35
CA PRO A 60 -0.85 9.16 10.57
C PRO A 60 -0.97 8.90 9.05
N LEU A 61 -1.06 7.63 8.65
CA LEU A 61 -1.20 7.26 7.24
C LEU A 61 -2.57 7.67 6.67
N LEU A 62 -3.64 7.55 7.46
CA LEU A 62 -4.98 8.03 7.10
C LEU A 62 -5.04 9.56 6.98
N VAL A 63 -4.40 10.28 7.90
CA VAL A 63 -4.34 11.75 7.84
C VAL A 63 -3.53 12.21 6.63
N ILE A 64 -2.36 11.62 6.39
CA ILE A 64 -1.52 11.93 5.22
C ILE A 64 -2.27 11.62 3.92
N SER A 65 -2.98 10.49 3.83
CA SER A 65 -3.74 10.13 2.64
C SER A 65 -4.92 11.06 2.40
N ALA A 66 -5.61 11.50 3.45
CA ALA A 66 -6.68 12.50 3.34
C ALA A 66 -6.15 13.86 2.86
N ILE A 67 -5.04 14.33 3.42
CA ILE A 67 -4.38 15.58 2.97
C ILE A 67 -3.94 15.47 1.51
N ALA A 68 -3.32 14.35 1.13
CA ALA A 68 -2.92 14.09 -0.25
C ALA A 68 -4.13 14.07 -1.21
N ALA A 69 -5.25 13.48 -0.80
CA ALA A 69 -6.48 13.46 -1.60
C ALA A 69 -7.05 14.87 -1.81
N ILE A 70 -7.11 15.69 -0.75
CA ILE A 70 -7.55 17.10 -0.84
C ILE A 70 -6.61 17.91 -1.75
N LEU A 71 -5.30 17.76 -1.57
CA LEU A 71 -4.31 18.43 -2.41
C LEU A 71 -4.50 18.05 -3.89
N MET A 72 -4.64 16.76 -4.18
CA MET A 72 -4.88 16.26 -5.55
C MET A 72 -6.20 16.79 -6.12
N PHE A 73 -7.25 16.89 -5.31
CA PHE A 73 -8.51 17.50 -5.72
C PHE A 73 -8.32 18.96 -6.12
N CYS A 74 -7.67 19.77 -5.27
CA CYS A 74 -7.40 21.18 -5.57
C CYS A 74 -6.55 21.36 -6.83
N VAL A 75 -5.48 20.56 -6.98
CA VAL A 75 -4.61 20.58 -8.17
C VAL A 75 -5.39 20.18 -9.43
N GLY A 76 -6.28 19.20 -9.33
CA GLY A 76 -7.15 18.77 -10.42
C GLY A 76 -8.15 19.84 -10.85
N VAL A 77 -8.85 20.47 -9.90
CA VAL A 77 -9.80 21.55 -10.17
C VAL A 77 -9.10 22.74 -10.85
N TYR A 78 -7.94 23.15 -10.33
CA TYR A 78 -7.16 24.22 -10.96
C TYR A 78 -6.64 23.81 -12.36
N GLY A 79 -6.27 22.55 -12.56
CA GLY A 79 -5.89 22.01 -13.87
C GLY A 79 -7.02 22.10 -14.89
N ILE A 80 -8.25 21.75 -14.49
CA ILE A 80 -9.44 21.90 -15.34
C ILE A 80 -9.66 23.37 -15.71
N TYR A 81 -9.54 24.27 -14.72
CA TYR A 81 -9.66 25.70 -14.97
C TYR A 81 -8.63 26.20 -15.99
N ALA A 82 -7.34 25.92 -15.78
CA ALA A 82 -6.26 26.31 -16.69
C ALA A 82 -6.45 25.71 -18.10
N TYR A 83 -6.96 24.49 -18.18
CA TYR A 83 -7.27 23.83 -19.44
C TYR A 83 -8.41 24.51 -20.19
N VAL A 84 -9.54 24.78 -19.52
CA VAL A 84 -10.70 25.48 -20.12
C VAL A 84 -10.28 26.86 -20.61
N GLU A 85 -9.44 27.55 -19.84
CA GLU A 85 -8.91 28.86 -20.21
C GLU A 85 -8.05 28.82 -21.48
N VAL A 86 -7.16 27.83 -21.62
CA VAL A 86 -6.36 27.65 -22.85
C VAL A 86 -7.24 27.32 -24.05
N VAL A 87 -8.23 26.45 -23.89
CA VAL A 87 -9.18 26.13 -24.97
C VAL A 87 -9.95 27.38 -25.39
N TRP A 88 -10.49 28.12 -24.43
CA TRP A 88 -11.22 29.36 -24.69
C TRP A 88 -10.34 30.40 -25.39
N ALA A 89 -9.12 30.63 -24.89
CA ALA A 89 -8.17 31.55 -25.48
C ALA A 89 -7.76 31.15 -26.90
N SER A 90 -7.59 29.85 -27.15
CA SER A 90 -7.21 29.33 -28.47
C SER A 90 -8.34 29.47 -29.49
N LEU A 91 -9.60 29.30 -29.07
CA LEU A 91 -10.75 29.46 -29.96
C LEU A 91 -11.02 30.92 -30.32
N HIS A 92 -10.76 31.87 -29.42
CA HIS A 92 -11.08 33.29 -29.64
C HIS A 92 -9.90 34.11 -30.16
N TYR A 93 -8.66 33.73 -29.82
CA TYR A 93 -7.44 34.48 -30.11
C TYR A 93 -6.42 33.66 -30.91
N GLY A 94 -6.78 32.46 -31.40
CA GLY A 94 -5.87 31.58 -32.13
C GLY A 94 -5.37 32.14 -33.46
N ASP A 95 -6.13 33.04 -34.08
CA ASP A 95 -5.81 33.64 -35.39
C ASP A 95 -4.89 34.88 -35.29
N LEU A 96 -4.63 35.37 -34.07
CA LEU A 96 -3.72 36.51 -33.89
C LEU A 96 -2.26 36.10 -34.15
N PRO A 97 -1.44 36.98 -34.76
CA PRO A 97 -0.06 36.66 -35.08
C PRO A 97 0.77 36.44 -33.80
N CYS A 98 1.50 35.34 -33.78
CA CYS A 98 2.45 34.98 -32.73
C CYS A 98 3.66 34.32 -33.40
N ASP A 99 4.87 34.57 -32.88
CA ASP A 99 6.12 34.05 -33.46
C ASP A 99 6.18 32.52 -33.49
N GLU A 100 5.50 31.87 -32.54
CA GLU A 100 5.52 30.43 -32.33
C GLU A 100 4.09 29.88 -32.35
N PRO A 101 3.86 28.65 -32.84
CA PRO A 101 2.53 28.05 -32.98
C PRO A 101 1.99 27.53 -31.63
N LEU A 102 1.80 28.42 -30.65
CA LEU A 102 1.26 28.08 -29.32
C LEU A 102 -0.14 27.46 -29.39
N SER A 103 -0.94 27.78 -30.40
CA SER A 103 -2.26 27.17 -30.64
C SER A 103 -2.15 25.71 -31.08
N SER A 104 -1.16 25.34 -31.89
CA SER A 104 -0.93 23.94 -32.29
C SER A 104 -0.40 23.10 -31.12
N TYR A 105 0.29 23.72 -30.16
CA TYR A 105 0.87 23.04 -29.02
C TYR A 105 -0.18 22.37 -28.12
N TRP A 106 -1.23 23.08 -27.70
CA TRP A 106 -2.21 22.50 -26.79
C TRP A 106 -3.00 21.36 -27.46
N LEU A 107 -3.21 21.45 -28.78
CA LEU A 107 -3.79 20.36 -29.58
C LEU A 107 -2.88 19.14 -29.60
N LEU A 108 -1.57 19.31 -29.80
CA LEU A 108 -0.61 18.21 -29.74
C LEU A 108 -0.59 17.59 -28.34
N THR A 109 -0.61 18.41 -27.29
CA THR A 109 -0.66 17.96 -25.90
C THR A 109 -1.93 17.14 -25.63
N LEU A 110 -3.08 17.60 -26.12
CA LEU A 110 -4.35 16.90 -26.00
C LEU A 110 -4.36 15.57 -26.76
N ALA A 111 -3.84 15.56 -27.99
CA ALA A 111 -3.71 14.35 -28.78
C ALA A 111 -2.83 13.31 -28.06
N VAL A 112 -1.68 13.74 -27.54
CA VAL A 112 -0.76 12.84 -26.82
C VAL A 112 -1.36 12.39 -25.49
N ALA A 113 -2.01 13.27 -24.74
CA ALA A 113 -2.67 12.94 -23.47
C ALA A 113 -3.85 11.97 -23.65
N SER A 114 -4.64 12.14 -24.70
CA SER A 114 -5.78 11.24 -25.01
C SER A 114 -5.29 9.86 -25.43
N VAL A 115 -4.27 9.78 -26.31
CA VAL A 115 -3.62 8.51 -26.67
C VAL A 115 -2.99 7.83 -25.45
N ALA A 116 -2.26 8.59 -24.63
CA ALA A 116 -1.65 8.08 -23.40
C ALA A 116 -2.70 7.54 -22.42
N THR A 117 -3.82 8.24 -22.26
CA THR A 117 -4.93 7.82 -21.39
C THR A 117 -5.59 6.56 -21.92
N ALA A 118 -5.87 6.49 -23.22
CA ALA A 118 -6.45 5.32 -23.86
C ALA A 118 -5.56 4.07 -23.70
N LEU A 119 -4.25 4.22 -23.93
CA LEU A 119 -3.27 3.14 -23.78
C LEU A 119 -3.12 2.72 -22.30
N LYS A 120 -3.13 3.67 -21.37
CA LYS A 120 -3.12 3.36 -19.93
C LYS A 120 -4.38 2.61 -19.50
N ALA A 121 -5.56 3.04 -19.94
CA ALA A 121 -6.81 2.33 -19.67
C ALA A 121 -6.80 0.91 -20.23
N PHE A 122 -6.28 0.73 -21.45
CA PHE A 122 -6.11 -0.59 -22.06
C PHE A 122 -5.13 -1.47 -21.26
N ASN A 123 -4.01 -0.92 -20.80
CA ASN A 123 -3.05 -1.65 -19.96
C ASN A 123 -3.63 -2.04 -18.59
N VAL A 124 -4.46 -1.17 -17.98
CA VAL A 124 -5.18 -1.50 -16.74
C VAL A 124 -6.15 -2.65 -16.98
N LEU A 125 -6.88 -2.64 -18.09
CA LEU A 125 -7.77 -3.75 -18.46
C LEU A 125 -6.97 -5.05 -18.67
N ARG A 126 -5.81 -4.99 -19.33
CA ARG A 126 -4.91 -6.15 -19.48
C ARG A 126 -4.40 -6.67 -18.14
N LEU A 127 -3.98 -5.79 -17.23
CA LEU A 127 -3.56 -6.15 -15.87
C LEU A 127 -4.65 -6.89 -15.08
N CYS A 128 -5.92 -6.57 -15.34
CA CYS A 128 -7.06 -7.29 -14.75
C CYS A 128 -7.27 -8.68 -15.35
N LEU A 129 -6.93 -8.88 -16.63
CA LEU A 129 -7.10 -10.14 -17.36
C LEU A 129 -5.91 -11.09 -17.17
N ASP A 130 -4.69 -10.56 -17.20
CA ASP A 130 -3.45 -11.32 -17.04
C ASP A 130 -2.38 -10.47 -16.34
N PRO A 131 -2.15 -10.68 -15.03
CA PRO A 131 -1.15 -9.91 -14.27
C PRO A 131 0.29 -10.31 -14.58
N GLN A 132 0.56 -11.41 -15.30
CA GLN A 132 1.93 -11.87 -15.59
C GLN A 132 2.57 -11.21 -16.82
N THR A 133 1.79 -10.67 -17.75
CA THR A 133 2.27 -10.12 -19.04
C THR A 133 2.28 -8.59 -19.11
N ALA A 134 2.28 -7.91 -17.97
CA ALA A 134 2.31 -6.45 -17.93
C ALA A 134 3.66 -5.88 -18.39
N ASP A 135 3.82 -5.71 -19.71
CA ASP A 135 5.01 -5.14 -20.33
C ASP A 135 5.22 -3.68 -19.92
N GLY A 136 6.18 -3.44 -19.03
CA GLY A 136 6.59 -2.10 -18.61
C GLY A 136 7.13 -1.22 -19.75
N VAL A 137 7.48 -1.80 -20.89
CA VAL A 137 8.06 -1.09 -22.05
C VAL A 137 7.07 -0.10 -22.66
N ILE A 138 5.80 -0.50 -22.85
CA ILE A 138 4.77 0.36 -23.46
C ILE A 138 4.50 1.58 -22.57
N SER A 139 4.38 1.36 -21.26
CA SER A 139 4.18 2.46 -20.30
C SER A 139 5.35 3.44 -20.30
N SER A 140 6.59 2.93 -20.31
CA SER A 140 7.80 3.75 -20.39
C SER A 140 7.86 4.57 -21.68
N PHE A 141 7.53 3.97 -22.82
CA PHE A 141 7.52 4.67 -24.11
C PHE A 141 6.48 5.80 -24.16
N ILE A 142 5.27 5.57 -23.65
CA ILE A 142 4.23 6.60 -23.56
C ILE A 142 4.67 7.77 -22.68
N ASN A 143 5.25 7.47 -21.51
CA ASN A 143 5.75 8.49 -20.62
C ASN A 143 6.89 9.29 -21.27
N PHE A 144 7.78 8.62 -22.01
CA PHE A 144 8.84 9.29 -22.77
C PHE A 144 8.28 10.27 -23.82
N LEU A 145 7.30 9.85 -24.63
CA LEU A 145 6.64 10.74 -25.60
C LEU A 145 5.95 11.92 -24.93
N SER A 146 5.27 11.69 -23.81
CA SER A 146 4.63 12.75 -23.02
C SER A 146 5.66 13.77 -22.51
N THR A 147 6.81 13.30 -22.03
CA THR A 147 7.89 14.18 -21.55
C THR A 147 8.50 14.98 -22.70
N LEU A 148 8.71 14.37 -23.88
CA LEU A 148 9.21 15.09 -25.06
C LEU A 148 8.29 16.25 -25.44
N VAL A 149 6.98 16.03 -25.46
CA VAL A 149 6.00 17.08 -25.78
C VAL A 149 6.06 18.23 -24.78
N GLN A 150 6.21 17.93 -23.49
CA GLN A 150 6.35 18.95 -22.45
C GLN A 150 7.67 19.73 -22.55
N VAL A 151 8.78 19.06 -22.87
CA VAL A 151 10.07 19.73 -23.08
C VAL A 151 10.01 20.65 -24.30
N THR A 152 9.44 20.18 -25.40
CA THR A 152 9.22 21.01 -26.61
C THR A 152 8.33 22.21 -26.30
N CYS A 153 7.29 22.04 -25.48
CA CYS A 153 6.48 23.16 -25.02
C CYS A 153 7.29 24.22 -24.30
N LEU A 154 8.07 23.76 -23.33
CA LEU A 154 8.83 24.64 -22.47
C LEU A 154 9.84 25.43 -23.30
N GLN A 155 10.47 24.75 -24.27
CA GLN A 155 11.34 25.38 -25.24
C GLN A 155 10.61 26.45 -26.08
N TRP A 156 9.42 26.16 -26.63
CA TRP A 156 8.64 27.15 -27.39
C TRP A 156 8.19 28.33 -26.54
N LEU A 157 7.79 28.08 -25.29
CA LEU A 157 7.39 29.13 -24.36
C LEU A 157 8.56 30.10 -24.11
N PHE A 158 9.76 29.58 -23.87
CA PHE A 158 10.96 30.40 -23.68
C PHE A 158 11.51 31.00 -24.98
N ALA A 159 11.23 30.41 -26.14
CA ALA A 159 11.61 30.94 -27.44
C ALA A 159 10.73 32.12 -27.89
N SER A 160 9.46 32.14 -27.46
CA SER A 160 8.51 33.20 -27.82
C SER A 160 8.92 34.54 -27.18
N LYS A 161 9.22 35.55 -28.02
CA LYS A 161 9.64 36.88 -27.57
C LYS A 161 8.53 37.92 -27.70
N THR A 162 7.78 37.91 -28.80
CA THR A 162 6.76 38.93 -29.07
C THR A 162 5.34 38.51 -28.71
N CYS A 163 5.10 37.21 -28.49
CA CYS A 163 3.74 36.69 -28.30
C CYS A 163 3.05 37.22 -27.03
N SER A 164 3.83 37.60 -26.01
CA SER A 164 3.31 38.26 -24.81
C SER A 164 2.73 39.66 -25.08
N GLU A 165 3.20 40.32 -26.14
CA GLU A 165 2.73 41.65 -26.54
C GLU A 165 1.62 41.57 -27.60
N THR A 166 1.76 40.68 -28.59
CA THR A 166 0.79 40.56 -29.70
C THR A 166 -0.47 39.79 -29.32
N ASN A 167 -0.34 38.77 -28.46
CA ASN A 167 -1.44 37.92 -28.03
C ASN A 167 -1.31 37.52 -26.55
N PRO A 168 -1.45 38.50 -25.62
CA PRO A 168 -1.22 38.28 -24.20
C PRO A 168 -2.16 37.22 -23.61
N VAL A 169 -3.41 37.17 -24.07
CA VAL A 169 -4.43 36.25 -23.54
C VAL A 169 -4.02 34.79 -23.77
N LEU A 170 -3.62 34.44 -24.99
CA LEU A 170 -3.17 33.09 -25.32
C LEU A 170 -1.84 32.76 -24.62
N PHE A 171 -0.89 33.70 -24.64
CA PHE A 171 0.42 33.52 -24.01
C PHE A 171 0.29 33.21 -22.51
N TYR A 172 -0.46 34.00 -21.73
CA TYR A 172 -0.62 33.79 -20.29
C TYR A 172 -1.48 32.56 -19.95
N ALA A 173 -2.44 32.19 -20.80
CA ALA A 173 -3.19 30.96 -20.64
C ALA A 173 -2.28 29.73 -20.79
N VAL A 174 -1.50 29.66 -21.87
CA VAL A 174 -0.55 28.55 -22.11
C VAL A 174 0.53 28.52 -21.04
N THR A 175 1.08 29.68 -20.65
CA THR A 175 2.06 29.80 -19.57
C THR A 175 1.54 29.20 -18.26
N ARG A 176 0.31 29.54 -17.85
CA ARG A 176 -0.32 28.99 -16.65
C ARG A 176 -0.52 27.49 -16.74
N LEU A 177 -0.92 26.98 -17.90
CA LEU A 177 -1.06 25.53 -18.13
C LEU A 177 0.29 24.81 -17.98
N VAL A 178 1.36 25.35 -18.56
CA VAL A 178 2.72 24.78 -18.45
C VAL A 178 3.23 24.79 -17.02
N TYR A 179 3.09 25.92 -16.31
CA TYR A 179 3.48 25.98 -14.90
C TYR A 179 2.67 25.04 -14.03
N TRP A 180 1.37 24.91 -14.30
CA TRP A 180 0.54 23.91 -13.63
C TRP A 180 1.02 22.48 -13.91
N GLN A 181 1.36 22.13 -15.16
CA GLN A 181 1.89 20.81 -15.50
C GLN A 181 3.19 20.51 -14.74
N LEU A 182 4.12 21.47 -14.67
CA LEU A 182 5.36 21.34 -13.90
C LEU A 182 5.08 21.16 -12.41
N PHE A 183 4.17 21.96 -11.84
CA PHE A 183 3.76 21.85 -10.46
C PHE A 183 3.10 20.51 -10.16
N TYR A 184 2.22 20.03 -11.04
CA TYR A 184 1.58 18.73 -10.94
C TYR A 184 2.60 17.59 -10.95
N LEU A 185 3.60 17.63 -11.84
CA LEU A 185 4.68 16.63 -11.86
C LEU A 185 5.46 16.62 -10.54
N PHE A 186 5.78 17.79 -9.99
CA PHE A 186 6.45 17.90 -8.70
C PHE A 186 5.61 17.31 -7.57
N VAL A 187 4.31 17.65 -7.51
CA VAL A 187 3.38 17.09 -6.51
C VAL A 187 3.28 15.57 -6.63
N MET A 188 3.16 15.04 -7.86
CA MET A 188 3.11 13.60 -8.09
C MET A 188 4.40 12.89 -7.68
N ALA A 189 5.56 13.43 -8.03
CA ALA A 189 6.86 12.89 -7.61
C ALA A 189 7.00 12.89 -6.08
N PHE A 190 6.57 13.97 -5.43
CA PHE A 190 6.57 14.08 -3.97
C PHE A 190 5.64 13.05 -3.30
N LEU A 191 4.41 12.90 -3.78
CA LEU A 191 3.45 11.90 -3.27
C LEU A 191 3.95 10.47 -3.48
N LEU A 192 4.53 10.15 -4.64
CA LEU A 192 5.15 8.85 -4.89
C LEU A 192 6.32 8.59 -3.94
N GLY A 193 7.13 9.61 -3.63
CA GLY A 193 8.18 9.53 -2.62
C GLY A 193 7.64 9.20 -1.22
N ILE A 194 6.56 9.86 -0.79
CA ILE A 194 5.88 9.56 0.48
C ILE A 194 5.36 8.13 0.49
N ILE A 195 4.68 7.69 -0.58
CA ILE A 195 4.15 6.32 -0.69
C ILE A 195 5.29 5.30 -0.65
N ALA A 196 6.38 5.52 -1.38
CA ALA A 196 7.54 4.62 -1.37
C ALA A 196 8.18 4.52 0.02
N LEU A 197 8.32 5.63 0.73
CA LEU A 197 8.81 5.65 2.10
C LEU A 197 7.85 4.92 3.06
N ALA A 198 6.53 5.14 2.92
CA ALA A 198 5.52 4.45 3.72
C ALA A 198 5.53 2.95 3.47
N LEU A 199 5.57 2.51 2.21
CA LEU A 199 5.69 1.10 1.83
C LEU A 199 6.97 0.49 2.38
N ARG A 200 8.12 1.19 2.26
CA ARG A 200 9.39 0.73 2.84
C ARG A 200 9.28 0.56 4.35
N ARG A 201 8.65 1.50 5.07
CA ARG A 201 8.41 1.40 6.51
C ARG A 201 7.53 0.21 6.85
N LEU A 202 6.45 0.00 6.11
CA LEU A 202 5.54 -1.14 6.29
C LEU A 202 6.20 -2.49 5.98
N VAL A 203 7.10 -2.55 4.99
CA VAL A 203 7.92 -3.74 4.71
C VAL A 203 8.90 -4.00 5.85
N MET A 204 9.64 -2.98 6.30
CA MET A 204 10.59 -3.12 7.42
C MET A 204 9.89 -3.46 8.74
N ALA A 205 8.64 -3.02 8.92
CA ALA A 205 7.81 -3.38 10.08
C ALA A 205 7.20 -4.78 9.98
N GLY A 206 7.42 -5.52 8.88
CA GLY A 206 6.85 -6.85 8.68
C GLY A 206 5.34 -6.86 8.41
N VAL A 207 4.73 -5.71 8.08
CA VAL A 207 3.29 -5.60 7.81
C VAL A 207 2.96 -6.06 6.38
N LEU A 208 3.79 -5.67 5.41
CA LEU A 208 3.63 -6.02 3.99
C LEU A 208 4.48 -7.21 3.55
N GLY A 209 5.54 -7.53 4.28
CA GLY A 209 6.24 -8.80 4.14
C GLY A 209 5.37 -9.85 4.82
N GLY A 210 4.50 -10.51 4.04
CA GLY A 210 3.49 -11.43 4.54
C GLY A 210 4.00 -12.23 5.74
N SER A 211 3.23 -12.15 6.84
CA SER A 211 3.42 -12.90 8.08
C SER A 211 4.22 -14.16 7.80
N GLU A 212 5.44 -14.26 8.33
CA GLU A 212 6.18 -15.51 8.41
C GLU A 212 5.91 -16.39 7.19
N GLY A 213 6.46 -16.01 6.02
CA GLY A 213 6.13 -16.67 4.75
C GLY A 213 5.99 -18.18 4.91
N ALA A 214 5.14 -18.83 4.11
CA ALA A 214 4.81 -20.26 4.15
C ALA A 214 5.96 -21.22 4.55
N GLY A 215 7.22 -20.81 4.39
CA GLY A 215 8.39 -21.34 5.07
C GLY A 215 8.42 -21.41 6.61
N CYS A 216 7.64 -20.73 7.47
CA CYS A 216 7.71 -20.99 8.93
C CYS A 216 6.99 -22.29 9.31
N ALA A 217 5.81 -22.53 8.76
CA ALA A 217 5.10 -23.79 9.00
C ALA A 217 5.84 -24.99 8.37
N GLU A 218 6.49 -24.80 7.21
CA GLU A 218 7.37 -25.83 6.62
C GLU A 218 8.70 -25.95 7.36
N LYS A 219 9.39 -24.86 7.75
CA LYS A 219 10.61 -24.95 8.59
C LYS A 219 10.33 -25.62 9.93
N VAL A 220 9.17 -25.38 10.52
CA VAL A 220 8.78 -26.01 11.80
C VAL A 220 8.65 -27.53 11.63
N LYS A 221 8.28 -28.03 10.45
CA LYS A 221 8.32 -29.47 10.16
C LYS A 221 9.74 -30.02 10.04
N ASP A 222 10.70 -29.19 9.61
CA ASP A 222 12.11 -29.54 9.46
C ASP A 222 12.93 -29.32 10.74
N MET A 223 12.35 -28.70 11.77
CA MET A 223 13.03 -28.49 13.06
C MET A 223 13.15 -29.80 13.84
N LYS A 224 14.21 -29.89 14.67
CA LYS A 224 14.45 -31.09 15.48
C LYS A 224 13.33 -31.26 16.51
N HIS A 225 12.58 -32.35 16.39
CA HIS A 225 11.64 -32.81 17.38
C HIS A 225 12.40 -33.48 18.54
N VAL A 226 12.11 -33.04 19.76
CA VAL A 226 12.75 -33.54 20.97
C VAL A 226 11.67 -34.17 21.86
N PRO A 227 11.88 -35.40 22.37
CA PRO A 227 10.93 -36.04 23.26
C PRO A 227 10.85 -35.31 24.60
N LEU A 228 9.67 -35.26 25.23
CA LEU A 228 9.49 -34.60 26.54
C LEU A 228 10.38 -35.15 27.65
N THR A 229 10.89 -36.38 27.49
CA THR A 229 11.78 -37.04 28.45
C THR A 229 13.23 -36.60 28.31
N ASP A 230 13.56 -35.71 27.36
CA ASP A 230 14.91 -35.19 27.22
C ASP A 230 15.29 -34.36 28.46
N ASN A 231 16.47 -34.65 29.02
CA ASN A 231 16.97 -33.99 30.22
C ASN A 231 17.09 -32.47 30.03
N GLU A 232 17.25 -31.99 28.80
CA GLU A 232 17.27 -30.55 28.49
C GLU A 232 15.92 -29.85 28.75
N LEU A 233 14.81 -30.60 28.66
CA LEU A 233 13.46 -30.07 28.87
C LEU A 233 12.99 -30.23 30.33
N MET A 234 13.77 -30.92 31.16
CA MET A 234 13.47 -31.06 32.58
C MET A 234 14.05 -29.89 33.38
N ASP A 235 13.33 -29.51 34.43
CA ASP A 235 13.81 -28.57 35.43
C ASP A 235 14.84 -29.29 36.33
N PRO A 236 16.06 -28.74 36.51
CA PRO A 236 17.10 -29.37 37.35
C PRO A 236 16.70 -29.52 38.81
N ASP A 237 15.81 -28.67 39.32
CA ASP A 237 15.46 -28.66 40.75
C ASP A 237 14.34 -29.65 41.07
N ASP A 238 13.31 -29.71 40.22
CA ASP A 238 12.09 -30.48 40.47
C ASP A 238 11.93 -31.73 39.59
N ASN A 239 12.82 -31.92 38.61
CA ASN A 239 12.76 -33.01 37.62
C ASN A 239 11.41 -33.11 36.89
N LYS A 240 10.73 -31.96 36.73
CA LYS A 240 9.47 -31.82 35.98
C LYS A 240 9.74 -31.17 34.61
N PRO A 241 8.93 -31.46 33.58
CA PRO A 241 9.03 -30.75 32.31
C PRO A 241 8.84 -29.25 32.52
N ARG A 242 9.73 -28.43 31.96
CA ARG A 242 9.62 -26.97 32.00
C ARG A 242 8.32 -26.51 31.34
N GLU A 243 7.82 -25.35 31.76
CA GLU A 243 6.66 -24.73 31.13
C GLU A 243 7.01 -24.19 29.73
N CYS A 244 6.04 -24.22 28.81
CA CYS A 244 6.23 -23.59 27.51
C CYS A 244 6.29 -22.07 27.67
N VAL A 245 7.41 -21.44 27.32
CA VAL A 245 7.62 -19.98 27.44
C VAL A 245 6.63 -19.13 26.63
N ILE A 246 5.96 -19.71 25.63
CA ILE A 246 5.02 -18.99 24.76
C ILE A 246 3.62 -18.96 25.38
N CYS A 247 3.11 -20.10 25.86
CA CYS A 247 1.74 -20.22 26.37
C CYS A 247 1.67 -20.43 27.88
N MET A 248 2.81 -20.46 28.58
CA MET A 248 2.96 -20.71 30.02
C MET A 248 2.12 -21.90 30.51
N SER A 249 2.00 -22.91 29.65
CA SER A 249 1.25 -24.12 29.95
C SER A 249 2.23 -25.24 30.27
N ASP A 250 1.89 -26.03 31.27
CA ASP A 250 2.64 -27.20 31.68
C ASP A 250 2.76 -28.21 30.53
N LEU A 251 3.99 -28.52 30.11
CA LEU A 251 4.25 -29.50 29.05
C LEU A 251 3.86 -30.92 29.48
N SER A 252 3.82 -31.18 30.80
CA SER A 252 3.41 -32.44 31.41
C SER A 252 1.99 -32.90 31.06
N THR A 253 1.08 -31.96 30.77
CA THR A 253 -0.33 -32.28 30.44
C THR A 253 -0.53 -32.84 29.03
N LYS A 254 0.52 -32.81 28.18
CA LYS A 254 0.48 -33.27 26.79
C LYS A 254 1.28 -34.56 26.59
N VAL A 255 0.97 -35.59 27.38
CA VAL A 255 1.60 -36.91 27.28
C VAL A 255 1.49 -37.44 25.84
N GLY A 256 2.65 -37.72 25.22
CA GLY A 256 2.75 -38.30 23.87
C GLY A 256 2.90 -37.32 22.70
N LYS A 257 3.08 -36.01 22.93
CA LYS A 257 3.33 -35.04 21.85
C LYS A 257 4.78 -34.57 21.84
N GLU A 258 5.47 -34.68 20.71
CA GLU A 258 6.83 -34.17 20.58
C GLU A 258 6.88 -32.63 20.64
N VAL A 259 7.97 -32.10 21.18
CA VAL A 259 8.20 -30.65 21.28
C VAL A 259 9.24 -30.25 20.25
N VAL A 260 8.98 -29.16 19.53
CA VAL A 260 9.90 -28.65 18.51
C VAL A 260 10.96 -27.76 19.19
N LYS A 261 12.24 -28.11 19.06
CA LYS A 261 13.35 -27.31 19.58
C LYS A 261 13.75 -26.25 18.55
N THR A 262 13.66 -24.98 18.93
CA THR A 262 14.17 -23.86 18.14
C THR A 262 15.65 -23.63 18.47
N ASN A 263 16.51 -23.48 17.45
CA ASN A 263 17.89 -23.05 17.67
C ASN A 263 17.88 -21.57 18.04
N CYS A 264 18.37 -21.25 19.24
CA CYS A 264 18.68 -19.89 19.66
C CYS A 264 20.07 -19.49 19.17
#